data_AF-A0A969IC97-F1
#
_entry.id   AF-A0A969IC97-F1
#
_cell.length_a   1.000
_cell.length_b   1.000
_cell.length_c   1.000
_cell.angle_alpha   90.00
_cell.angle_beta   90.00
_cell.angle_gamma   90.00
#
_symmetry.space_group_name_H-M   'P 1'
#
loop_
_entity.id
_entity.type
_entity.pdbx_description
1 polymer ?
#
loop_
_entity_poly.entity_id
_entity_poly.type
_entity_poly.pdbx_seq_one_letter_code
_entity_poly.pdbx_strand_id
1 'polypeptide(L)'
;MKEWLRGFYFSLPVQLLFLHFRKYQVLLIFWFILFSTINGTFMHGFGADSLYLSPEYLGSVNALGSGIVGISVGMFIMSWNITTFILFSKNFKFLAATTNPF
;
A
#
# COMPACT_ATOMS: atom_id res chain seq x y z
N MET A 1 29.34 -16.75 1.03
CA MET A 1 28.61 -15.47 0.92
C MET A 1 27.63 -15.39 2.08
N LYS A 2 27.76 -14.32 2.86
CA LYS A 2 27.44 -14.21 4.29
C LYS A 2 25.99 -14.60 4.60
N GLU A 3 25.80 -15.48 5.59
CA GLU A 3 24.50 -16.01 6.04
C GLU A 3 23.44 -14.92 6.31
N TRP A 4 23.91 -13.70 6.61
CA TRP A 4 23.08 -12.50 6.74
C TRP A 4 22.26 -12.15 5.49
N LEU A 5 22.83 -12.30 4.29
CA LEU A 5 22.11 -12.08 3.02
C LEU A 5 21.02 -13.14 2.79
N ARG A 6 21.27 -14.36 3.28
CA ARG A 6 20.30 -15.45 3.23
C ARG A 6 19.15 -15.14 4.20
N GLY A 7 19.45 -14.70 5.42
CA GLY A 7 18.43 -14.23 6.38
C GLY A 7 17.57 -13.09 5.85
N PHE A 8 18.17 -12.10 5.18
CA PHE A 8 17.44 -11.00 4.55
C PHE A 8 16.52 -11.48 3.42
N TYR A 9 17.00 -12.38 2.55
CA TYR A 9 16.20 -12.91 1.45
C TYR A 9 15.06 -13.83 1.90
N PHE A 10 15.27 -14.61 2.98
CA PHE A 10 14.24 -15.45 3.60
C PHE A 10 13.38 -14.69 4.62
N SER A 11 13.59 -13.39 4.80
CA SER A 11 12.72 -12.57 5.64
C SER A 11 11.32 -12.49 5.03
N LEU A 12 10.31 -12.72 5.87
CA LEU A 12 8.89 -12.66 5.51
C LEU A 12 8.52 -11.43 4.65
N PRO A 13 8.95 -10.18 4.97
CA PRO A 13 8.61 -9.02 4.14
C PRO A 13 9.22 -9.09 2.73
N VAL A 14 10.47 -9.57 2.60
CA VAL A 14 11.16 -9.67 1.30
C VAL A 14 10.50 -10.74 0.44
N GLN A 15 10.17 -11.90 1.03
CA GLN A 15 9.44 -12.95 0.33
C GLN A 15 8.04 -12.50 -0.09
N LEU A 16 7.34 -11.70 0.74
CA LEU A 16 6.05 -11.12 0.39
C LEU A 16 6.15 -10.21 -0.83
N LEU A 17 7.15 -9.32 -0.87
CA LEU A 17 7.37 -8.42 -2.00
C LEU A 17 7.62 -9.20 -3.30
N PHE A 18 8.49 -10.20 -3.28
CA PHE A 18 8.75 -11.05 -4.45
C PHE A 18 7.49 -11.78 -4.92
N LEU A 19 6.61 -12.22 -4.00
CA LEU A 19 5.40 -12.96 -4.36
C LEU A 19 4.32 -12.04 -4.96
N HIS A 20 4.23 -10.77 -4.52
CA HIS A 20 3.41 -9.75 -5.19
C HIS A 20 3.84 -9.55 -6.65
N PHE A 21 5.13 -9.38 -6.89
CA PHE A 21 5.67 -9.19 -8.24
C PHE A 21 5.44 -10.41 -9.16
N ARG A 22 5.43 -11.63 -8.61
CA ARG A 22 5.30 -12.85 -9.40
C ARG A 22 3.85 -13.24 -9.72
N LYS A 23 2.89 -12.98 -8.82
CA LYS A 23 1.53 -13.53 -8.92
C LYS A 23 0.42 -12.48 -8.85
N TYR A 24 0.67 -11.34 -8.21
CA TYR A 24 -0.36 -10.34 -7.91
C TYR A 24 0.06 -8.93 -8.37
N GLN A 25 0.50 -8.81 -9.61
CA GLN A 25 0.97 -7.56 -10.21
C GLN A 25 -0.12 -6.48 -10.28
N VAL A 26 -1.38 -6.87 -10.47
CA VAL A 26 -2.52 -5.94 -10.55
C VAL A 26 -2.68 -5.12 -9.28
N LEU A 27 -2.42 -5.71 -8.11
CA LEU A 27 -2.50 -5.01 -6.84
C LEU A 27 -1.48 -3.84 -6.79
N LEU A 28 -0.28 -4.01 -7.33
CA LEU A 28 0.75 -2.96 -7.34
C LEU A 28 0.38 -1.74 -8.20
N ILE A 29 -0.55 -1.88 -9.15
CA ILE A 29 -1.01 -0.78 -10.00
C ILE A 29 -1.65 0.33 -9.15
N PHE A 30 -2.43 -0.03 -8.12
CA PHE A 30 -3.07 0.96 -7.25
C PHE A 30 -2.05 1.81 -6.49
N TRP A 31 -0.98 1.18 -6.01
CA TRP A 31 0.14 1.91 -5.40
C TRP A 31 0.86 2.79 -6.41
N PHE A 32 1.12 2.27 -7.62
CA PHE A 32 1.78 3.03 -8.67
C PHE A 32 0.99 4.31 -9.02
N ILE A 33 -0.33 4.22 -9.15
CA ILE A 33 -1.19 5.38 -9.41
C ILE A 33 -1.07 6.40 -8.27
N LEU A 34 -1.19 5.97 -7.01
CA LEU A 34 -1.07 6.86 -5.85
C LEU A 34 0.28 7.56 -5.79
N PHE A 35 1.39 6.82 -5.96
CA PHE A 35 2.72 7.42 -5.98
C PHE A 35 2.92 8.37 -7.16
N SER A 36 2.34 8.07 -8.33
CA SER A 36 2.43 8.92 -9.51
C SER A 36 1.64 10.22 -9.35
N THR A 37 0.49 10.18 -8.67
CA THR A 37 -0.28 11.38 -8.29
C THR A 37 0.50 12.25 -7.31
N ILE A 38 1.13 11.66 -6.29
CA ILE A 38 1.92 12.41 -5.29
C ILE A 38 3.19 13.02 -5.92
N ASN A 39 3.83 12.34 -6.86
CA ASN A 39 5.02 12.86 -7.56
C ASN A 39 4.69 13.99 -8.54
N GLY A 40 3.42 14.30 -8.81
CA GLY A 40 3.02 15.30 -9.80
C GLY A 40 3.29 14.88 -11.24
N THR A 41 3.69 13.63 -11.49
CA THR A 41 3.86 13.08 -12.85
C THR A 41 2.52 12.69 -13.47
N PHE A 42 1.54 12.35 -12.64
CA PHE A 42 0.20 11.98 -13.07
C PHE A 42 -0.79 13.11 -12.80
N MET A 43 -1.50 13.52 -13.86
CA MET A 43 -2.67 14.40 -13.74
C MET A 43 -2.40 15.81 -13.17
N HIS A 44 -1.16 16.31 -13.32
CA HIS A 44 -0.74 17.67 -12.95
C HIS A 44 -1.59 18.77 -13.59
N GLY A 45 -2.04 18.58 -14.83
CA GLY A 45 -2.93 19.54 -15.51
C GLY A 45 -4.31 19.71 -14.86
N PHE A 46 -4.73 18.75 -14.01
CA PHE A 46 -5.97 18.84 -13.23
C PHE A 46 -5.71 19.17 -11.76
N GLY A 47 -4.46 19.46 -11.37
CA GLY A 47 -4.08 19.75 -9.99
C GLY A 47 -4.24 18.57 -9.03
N ALA A 48 -4.22 17.33 -9.52
CA ALA A 48 -4.48 16.15 -8.70
C ALA A 48 -3.48 16.02 -7.52
N ASP A 49 -2.23 16.44 -7.72
CA ASP A 49 -1.20 16.53 -6.68
C ASP A 49 -1.57 17.57 -5.60
N SER A 50 -2.01 18.76 -6.02
CA SER A 50 -2.44 19.83 -5.11
C SER A 50 -3.70 19.45 -4.34
N LEU A 51 -4.69 18.82 -4.97
CA LEU A 51 -5.91 18.33 -4.32
C LEU A 51 -5.64 17.15 -3.37
N TYR A 52 -4.62 16.33 -3.65
CA TYR A 52 -4.24 15.23 -2.79
C TYR A 52 -3.48 15.70 -1.54
N LEU A 53 -2.59 16.69 -1.69
CA LEU A 53 -1.78 17.25 -0.59
C LEU A 53 -2.50 18.34 0.20
N SER A 54 -3.34 19.13 -0.47
CA SER A 54 -4.10 20.26 0.07
C SER A 54 -5.50 20.25 -0.54
N PRO A 55 -6.38 19.33 -0.10
CA PRO A 55 -7.71 19.20 -0.64
C PRO A 55 -8.51 20.48 -0.42
N GLU A 56 -8.81 21.15 -1.53
CA GLU A 56 -9.69 22.29 -1.58
C GLU A 56 -11.14 21.81 -1.74
N TYR A 57 -11.98 22.12 -0.78
CA TYR A 57 -13.41 21.79 -0.82
C TYR A 57 -14.22 23.08 -0.72
N LEU A 58 -15.12 23.32 -1.68
CA LEU A 58 -15.93 24.56 -1.77
C LEU A 58 -15.08 25.86 -1.82
N GLY A 59 -13.88 25.82 -2.41
CA GLY A 59 -13.02 27.00 -2.54
C GLY A 59 -12.16 27.31 -1.30
N SER A 60 -12.10 26.40 -0.33
CA SER A 60 -11.32 26.56 0.89
C SER A 60 -10.61 25.26 1.29
N VAL A 61 -9.36 25.39 1.73
CA VAL A 61 -8.60 24.28 2.31
C VAL A 61 -9.01 24.16 3.77
N ASN A 62 -9.80 23.13 4.06
CA ASN A 62 -10.33 22.89 5.40
C ASN A 62 -9.84 21.57 5.98
N ALA A 63 -9.69 21.50 7.30
CA ALA A 63 -9.24 20.30 8.01
C ALA A 63 -10.14 19.08 7.75
N LEU A 64 -11.43 19.30 7.50
CA LEU A 64 -12.37 18.25 7.11
C LEU A 64 -12.04 17.62 5.75
N GLY A 65 -11.64 18.43 4.76
CA GLY A 65 -11.21 17.94 3.45
C GLY A 65 -9.96 17.05 3.58
N SER A 66 -8.96 17.54 4.32
CA SER A 66 -7.75 16.78 4.61
C SER A 66 -8.04 15.51 5.43
N GLY A 67 -9.01 15.57 6.34
CA GLY A 67 -9.49 14.43 7.10
C GLY A 67 -10.13 13.35 6.22
N ILE A 68 -10.97 13.72 5.25
CA ILE A 68 -11.61 12.77 4.33
C ILE A 68 -10.57 12.09 3.45
N VAL A 69 -9.60 12.84 2.90
CA VAL A 69 -8.50 12.26 2.11
C VAL A 69 -7.67 11.32 2.99
N GLY A 70 -7.30 11.75 4.19
CA GLY A 70 -6.53 10.92 5.14
C GLY A 70 -7.24 9.63 5.54
N ILE A 71 -8.54 9.69 5.85
CA ILE A 71 -9.37 8.51 6.16
C ILE A 71 -9.46 7.57 4.95
N SER A 72 -9.63 8.12 3.75
CA SER A 72 -9.70 7.33 2.51
C SER A 72 -8.39 6.58 2.24
N VAL A 73 -7.25 7.26 2.42
CA VAL A 73 -5.91 6.65 2.29
C VAL A 73 -5.69 5.60 3.39
N GLY A 74 -6.10 5.89 4.62
CA GLY A 74 -6.03 4.94 5.74
C GLY A 74 -6.85 3.67 5.47
N MET A 75 -8.09 3.81 4.99
CA MET A 75 -8.92 2.68 4.58
C MET A 75 -8.29 1.87 3.45
N PHE A 76 -7.70 2.55 2.45
CA PHE A 76 -6.97 1.88 1.37
C PHE A 76 -5.78 1.06 1.90
N ILE A 77 -4.96 1.64 2.78
CA ILE A 77 -3.80 0.95 3.39
C ILE A 77 -4.26 -0.26 4.22
N MET A 78 -5.33 -0.11 5.01
CA MET A 78 -5.86 -1.21 5.82
C MET A 78 -6.43 -2.33 4.95
N SER A 79 -7.22 -1.98 3.93
CA SER A 79 -7.76 -2.94 2.96
C SER A 79 -6.65 -3.68 2.21
N TRP A 80 -5.58 -2.96 1.82
CA TRP A 80 -4.38 -3.55 1.23
C TRP A 80 -3.74 -4.59 2.14
N ASN A 81 -3.53 -4.26 3.43
CA ASN A 81 -2.92 -5.16 4.40
C ASN A 81 -3.77 -6.42 4.65
N ILE A 82 -5.10 -6.27 4.77
CA ILE A 82 -6.02 -7.39 4.95
C ILE A 82 -6.02 -8.30 3.71
N THR A 83 -6.12 -7.71 2.52
CA THR A 83 -6.10 -8.44 1.25
C THR A 83 -4.80 -9.23 1.11
N THR A 84 -3.67 -8.57 1.32
CA THR A 84 -2.33 -9.18 1.40
C THR A 84 -2.32 -10.35 2.36
N PHE A 85 -2.77 -10.16 3.60
CA PHE A 85 -2.84 -11.23 4.60
C PHE A 85 -3.63 -12.45 4.12
N ILE A 86 -4.83 -12.25 3.57
CA ILE A 86 -5.68 -13.33 3.05
C ILE A 86 -4.98 -14.09 1.90
N LEU A 87 -4.37 -13.36 0.97
CA LEU A 87 -3.71 -13.92 -0.21
C LEU A 87 -2.45 -14.73 0.13
N PHE A 88 -1.64 -14.28 1.10
CA PHE A 88 -0.42 -14.98 1.50
C PHE A 88 -0.62 -16.00 2.64
N SER A 89 -1.74 -15.95 3.37
CA SER A 89 -2.10 -16.95 4.39
C SER A 89 -2.07 -18.39 3.84
N LYS A 90 -2.43 -18.58 2.57
CA LYS A 90 -2.35 -19.89 1.89
C LYS A 90 -0.92 -20.39 1.64
N ASN A 91 0.04 -19.48 1.51
CA ASN A 91 1.44 -19.82 1.20
C ASN A 91 2.28 -20.02 2.47
N PHE A 92 1.90 -19.37 3.57
CA PHE A 92 2.60 -19.45 4.84
C PHE A 92 1.71 -20.07 5.91
N LYS A 93 1.81 -21.40 6.10
CA LYS A 93 1.00 -22.16 7.07
C LYS A 93 1.10 -21.63 8.51
N PHE A 94 2.19 -20.96 8.89
CA PHE A 94 2.33 -20.31 10.20
C PHE A 94 1.29 -19.21 10.45
N LEU A 95 0.84 -18.51 9.40
CA LEU A 95 -0.23 -17.50 9.47
C LEU A 95 -1.64 -18.11 9.53
N ALA A 96 -1.81 -19.34 9.04
CA ALA A 96 -3.11 -20.02 8.97
C ALA A 96 -3.37 -21.00 10.13
N ALA A 97 -2.31 -21.53 10.77
CA ALA A 97 -2.41 -22.58 11.79
C ALA A 97 -2.29 -22.09 13.24
N THR A 98 -1.89 -20.84 13.46
CA THR A 98 -1.72 -20.29 14.81
C THR A 98 -2.97 -19.52 15.22
N THR A 99 -3.61 -19.94 16.31
CA THR A 99 -4.78 -19.28 16.91
C THR A 99 -4.51 -17.80 17.28
N ASN A 100 -3.24 -17.39 17.36
CA ASN A 100 -2.78 -16.00 17.48
C ASN A 100 -1.52 -15.78 16.62
N PRO A 101 -1.62 -15.23 15.40
CA PRO A 101 -0.47 -15.00 14.53
C PRO A 101 0.31 -13.71 14.87
N PHE A 102 0.28 -13.26 16.13
CA PHE A 102 1.09 -12.17 16.70
C PHE A 102 1.38 -12.45 18.18
#